data_AF-A0A7D6IMI3-F1
#
_entry.id   AF-A0A7D6IMI3-F1
#
_cell.length_a   1.000
_cell.length_b   1.000
_cell.length_c   1.000
_cell.angle_alpha   90.00
_cell.angle_beta   90.00
_cell.angle_gamma   90.00
#
_symmetry.space_group_name_H-M   'P 1'
#
loop_
_entity.id
_entity.type
_entity.pdbx_description
1 polymer ?
#
loop_
_entity_poly.entity_id
_entity_poly.type
_entity_poly.pdbx_seq_one_letter_code
_entity_poly.pdbx_strand_id
1 'polypeptide(L)'
;MSKRDQGGSGNYEEFDDELIKAEFDSMVESLSLDESAPTTYLDKLAAFEDHNRFTPPAIPKRGIKDQIRDAIRAITRWKNNPHNDHPEDGAAL
;
A
#
# COMPACT_ATOMS: atom_id res chain seq x y z
N MET A 1 57.91 8.47 -55.58
CA MET A 1 58.18 8.01 -54.20
C MET A 1 57.05 8.51 -53.31
N SER A 2 56.53 7.61 -52.46
CA SER A 2 55.78 7.83 -51.20
C SER A 2 54.59 6.90 -51.11
N LYS A 3 54.87 5.66 -50.70
CA LYS A 3 53.88 4.80 -50.04
C LYS A 3 53.57 5.44 -48.68
N ARG A 4 52.32 5.84 -48.48
CA ARG A 4 51.83 6.31 -47.19
C ARG A 4 51.38 5.09 -46.40
N ASP A 5 51.90 4.99 -45.18
CA ASP A 5 51.69 3.92 -44.22
C ASP A 5 50.19 3.69 -43.94
N GLN A 6 49.71 2.46 -44.19
CA GLN A 6 48.45 1.97 -43.62
C GLN A 6 48.83 1.21 -42.34
N GLY A 7 48.92 1.94 -41.23
CA GLY A 7 49.12 1.39 -39.89
C GLY A 7 47.84 1.55 -39.09
N GLY A 8 47.36 0.45 -38.50
CA GLY A 8 46.02 0.30 -37.93
C GLY A 8 45.68 1.26 -36.80
N SER A 9 44.46 1.78 -36.85
CA SER A 9 43.81 2.59 -35.80
C SER A 9 42.47 1.98 -35.36
N GLY A 10 42.17 0.74 -35.75
CA GLY A 10 40.87 0.12 -35.54
C GLY A 10 40.78 -0.89 -34.40
N ASN A 11 41.90 -1.29 -33.80
CA ASN A 11 41.90 -2.29 -32.71
C ASN A 11 42.14 -1.67 -31.32
N TYR A 12 42.79 -0.50 -31.21
CA TYR A 12 43.16 0.06 -29.91
C TYR A 12 41.94 0.61 -29.14
N GLU A 13 40.97 1.18 -29.85
CA GLU A 13 39.71 1.67 -29.25
C GLU A 13 38.86 0.50 -28.70
N GLU A 14 38.83 -0.65 -29.39
CA GLU A 14 38.07 -1.83 -28.96
C GLU A 14 38.68 -2.47 -27.70
N PHE A 15 40.02 -2.53 -27.61
CA PHE A 15 40.70 -3.00 -26.40
C PHE A 15 40.55 -2.03 -25.23
N ASP A 16 40.53 -0.71 -25.47
CA ASP A 16 40.31 0.28 -24.42
C ASP A 16 38.85 0.26 -23.93
N ASP A 17 37.88 0.09 -24.81
CA ASP A 17 36.46 -0.05 -24.44
C ASP A 17 36.19 -1.30 -23.60
N GLU A 18 36.82 -2.43 -23.94
CA GLU A 18 36.75 -3.67 -23.16
C GLU A 18 37.37 -3.51 -21.77
N LEU A 19 38.51 -2.80 -21.68
CA LEU A 19 39.18 -2.52 -20.41
C LEU A 19 38.35 -1.61 -19.51
N ILE A 20 37.79 -0.53 -20.07
CA ILE A 20 36.90 0.41 -19.37
C ILE A 20 35.66 -0.31 -18.85
N LYS A 21 35.07 -1.20 -19.66
CA LYS A 21 33.92 -2.01 -19.24
C LYS A 21 34.25 -2.94 -18.09
N ALA A 22 35.41 -3.60 -18.12
CA ALA A 22 35.84 -4.50 -17.04
C ALA A 22 36.08 -3.75 -15.71
N GLU A 23 36.67 -2.55 -15.77
CA GLU A 23 36.83 -1.71 -14.58
C GLU A 23 35.49 -1.22 -14.02
N PHE A 24 34.56 -0.83 -14.90
CA PHE A 24 33.21 -0.43 -14.50
C PHE A 24 32.44 -1.59 -13.85
N ASP A 25 32.46 -2.78 -14.47
CA ASP A 25 31.79 -3.98 -13.96
C ASP A 25 32.34 -4.37 -12.57
N SER A 26 33.66 -4.24 -12.36
CA SER A 26 34.31 -4.47 -11.04
C SER A 26 33.87 -3.46 -9.96
N MET A 27 33.73 -2.17 -10.32
CA MET A 27 33.20 -1.17 -9.40
C MET A 27 31.73 -1.43 -9.05
N VAL A 28 30.93 -1.83 -10.03
CA VAL A 28 29.51 -2.15 -9.84
C VAL A 28 29.31 -3.45 -9.06
N GLU A 29 30.18 -4.45 -9.22
CA GLU A 29 30.16 -5.69 -8.43
C GLU A 29 30.53 -5.46 -6.96
N SER A 30 31.44 -4.52 -6.70
CA SER A 30 31.82 -4.12 -5.32
C SER A 30 30.69 -3.38 -4.59
N LEU A 31 29.77 -2.77 -5.34
CA LEU A 31 28.51 -2.29 -4.78
C LEU A 31 27.66 -3.53 -4.55
N SER A 32 27.74 -4.05 -3.31
CA SER A 32 26.76 -5.00 -2.81
C SER A 32 25.39 -4.32 -2.84
N LEU A 33 24.74 -4.38 -4.00
CA LEU A 33 23.30 -4.32 -4.13
C LEU A 33 22.82 -5.48 -3.27
N ASP A 34 22.49 -5.19 -2.01
CA ASP A 34 21.66 -6.04 -1.18
C ASP A 34 20.47 -6.40 -2.08
N GLU A 35 20.52 -7.60 -2.65
CA GLU A 35 19.52 -8.13 -3.57
C GLU A 35 18.22 -7.93 -2.82
N SER A 36 17.41 -6.99 -3.29
CA SER A 36 16.20 -6.56 -2.60
C SER A 36 15.41 -7.82 -2.29
N ALA A 37 15.40 -8.21 -1.01
CA ALA A 37 14.57 -9.29 -0.55
C ALA A 37 13.17 -9.01 -1.11
N PRO A 38 12.42 -10.02 -1.60
CA PRO A 38 11.11 -9.84 -2.23
C PRO A 38 10.05 -9.26 -1.29
N THR A 39 10.45 -8.81 -0.11
CA THR A 39 9.68 -7.99 0.82
C THR A 39 10.45 -6.69 1.06
N THR A 40 10.02 -5.64 0.40
CA THR A 40 10.49 -4.27 0.62
C THR A 40 10.19 -3.86 2.07
N TYR A 41 10.89 -2.88 2.63
CA TYR A 41 10.51 -2.27 3.92
C TYR A 41 9.03 -1.83 3.91
N LEU A 42 8.53 -1.36 2.76
CA LEU A 42 7.12 -1.00 2.57
C LEU A 42 6.17 -2.21 2.65
N ASP A 43 6.56 -3.40 2.17
CA ASP A 43 5.74 -4.62 2.28
C ASP A 43 5.62 -5.07 3.75
N LYS A 44 6.68 -4.86 4.53
CA LYS A 44 6.66 -5.11 5.99
C LYS A 44 5.73 -4.13 6.70
N LEU A 45 5.76 -2.85 6.34
CA LEU A 45 4.83 -1.85 6.90
C LEU A 45 3.38 -2.12 6.52
N ALA A 46 3.11 -2.52 5.28
CA ALA A 46 1.77 -2.91 4.84
C ALA A 46 1.24 -4.13 5.62
N ALA A 47 2.10 -5.04 6.05
CA ALA A 47 1.73 -6.17 6.90
C ALA A 47 1.42 -5.78 8.36
N PHE A 48 1.95 -4.67 8.87
CA PHE A 48 1.69 -4.20 10.25
C PHE A 48 0.28 -3.61 10.43
N GLU A 49 -0.40 -3.21 9.35
CA GLU A 49 -1.66 -2.48 9.43
C GLU A 49 -2.86 -3.34 9.88
N ASP A 50 -2.74 -4.67 9.83
CA ASP A 50 -3.86 -5.58 10.12
C ASP A 50 -3.94 -6.01 11.61
N HIS A 51 -2.84 -5.92 12.36
CA HIS A 51 -2.80 -6.41 13.75
C HIS A 51 -3.62 -5.57 14.74
N ASN A 52 -3.88 -4.29 14.43
CA ASN A 52 -4.68 -3.39 15.26
C ASN A 52 -6.02 -3.01 14.59
N ARG A 53 -6.41 -3.73 13.54
CA ARG A 53 -7.65 -3.44 12.83
C ARG A 53 -8.84 -3.74 13.72
N PHE A 54 -9.81 -2.82 13.73
CA PHE A 54 -11.07 -3.03 14.45
C PHE A 54 -11.73 -4.32 13.97
N THR A 55 -11.79 -5.31 14.86
CA THR A 55 -12.57 -6.53 14.63
C THR A 55 -13.95 -6.30 15.23
N PRO A 56 -15.00 -6.10 14.40
CA PRO A 56 -16.34 -5.90 14.94
C PRO A 56 -16.75 -7.13 15.77
N PRO A 57 -17.35 -6.93 16.95
CA PRO A 57 -17.89 -8.05 17.71
C PRO A 57 -18.96 -8.76 16.89
N ALA A 58 -19.09 -10.08 17.07
CA ALA A 58 -20.15 -10.85 16.44
C ALA A 58 -21.52 -10.40 17.01
N ILE A 59 -22.24 -9.57 16.26
CA ILE A 59 -23.58 -9.14 16.63
C ILE A 59 -24.55 -10.30 16.35
N PRO A 60 -25.33 -10.78 17.34
CA PRO A 60 -26.31 -11.83 17.10
C PRO A 60 -27.36 -11.36 16.10
N LYS A 61 -27.66 -12.19 15.10
CA LYS A 61 -28.71 -11.91 14.11
C LYS A 61 -30.07 -11.87 14.81
N ARG A 62 -30.66 -10.68 14.93
CA ARG A 62 -32.01 -10.50 15.48
C ARG A 62 -33.03 -11.00 14.47
N GLY A 63 -34.05 -11.74 14.93
CA GLY A 63 -35.11 -12.23 14.06
C GLY A 63 -35.94 -11.10 13.46
N ILE A 64 -36.51 -11.31 12.27
CA ILE A 64 -37.38 -10.32 11.58
C ILE A 64 -38.56 -9.91 12.48
N LYS A 65 -39.10 -10.87 13.25
CA LYS A 65 -40.19 -10.61 14.21
C LYS A 65 -39.79 -9.61 15.31
N ASP A 66 -38.56 -9.72 15.81
CA ASP A 66 -38.06 -8.83 16.86
C ASP A 66 -37.85 -7.42 16.32
N GLN A 67 -37.34 -7.30 15.10
CA GLN A 67 -37.16 -6.01 14.43
C GLN A 67 -38.50 -5.31 14.19
N ILE A 68 -39.53 -6.04 13.74
CA ILE A 68 -40.88 -5.49 13.54
C ILE A 68 -41.51 -5.09 14.88
N ARG A 69 -41.34 -5.91 15.93
CA ARG A 69 -41.84 -5.60 17.27
C ARG A 69 -41.19 -4.35 17.84
N ASP A 70 -39.88 -4.21 17.68
CA ASP A 70 -39.13 -3.04 18.13
C ASP A 70 -39.56 -1.79 17.36
N ALA A 71 -39.79 -1.90 16.05
CA ALA A 71 -40.31 -0.81 15.22
C ALA A 71 -41.71 -0.35 15.65
N ILE A 72 -42.65 -1.29 15.85
CA ILE A 72 -44.01 -0.97 16.30
C ILE A 72 -43.98 -0.34 17.70
N ARG A 73 -43.12 -0.85 18.60
CA ARG A 73 -42.93 -0.28 19.94
C ARG A 73 -42.38 1.14 19.88
N ALA A 74 -41.43 1.43 18.98
CA ALA A 74 -40.88 2.77 18.80
C ALA A 74 -41.95 3.75 18.27
N ILE A 75 -42.74 3.34 17.27
CA ILE A 75 -43.84 4.14 16.73
C ILE A 75 -44.91 4.39 17.81
N THR A 76 -45.24 3.37 18.59
CA THR A 76 -46.20 3.48 19.70
C THR A 76 -45.69 4.45 20.77
N ARG A 77 -44.40 4.39 21.10
CA ARG A 77 -43.77 5.32 22.04
C ARG A 77 -43.79 6.75 21.52
N TRP A 78 -43.43 6.98 20.25
CA TRP A 78 -43.48 8.31 19.62
C TRP A 78 -44.90 8.87 19.65
N LYS A 79 -45.89 8.08 19.21
CA LYS A 79 -47.28 8.52 19.15
C LYS A 79 -47.86 8.85 20.53
N ASN A 80 -47.45 8.12 21.56
CA ASN A 80 -47.93 8.30 22.93
C ASN A 80 -47.12 9.33 23.72
N ASN A 81 -46.13 9.98 23.10
CA ASN A 81 -45.24 10.94 23.77
C ASN A 81 -45.32 12.34 23.15
N PRO A 82 -46.49 13.01 23.20
CA PRO A 82 -46.77 14.25 22.48
C PRO A 82 -46.08 15.51 23.06
N HIS A 83 -45.29 15.39 24.13
CA HIS A 83 -44.71 16.56 24.83
C HIS A 83 -43.28 16.30 25.35
N ASN A 84 -42.53 15.43 24.67
CA ASN A 84 -41.16 15.14 25.07
C ASN A 84 -40.17 16.08 24.38
N ASP A 85 -40.17 17.32 24.85
CA ASP A 85 -39.08 18.24 24.63
C ASP A 85 -37.90 17.75 25.46
N HIS A 86 -37.16 16.77 24.93
CA HIS A 86 -35.82 16.47 25.40
C HIS A 86 -34.86 17.41 24.65
N PRO A 87 -34.35 18.47 25.30
CA PRO A 87 -33.42 19.40 24.66
C PRO A 87 -32.11 18.73 24.20
N GLU A 88 -31.84 17.51 24.69
CA GLU A 88 -30.63 16.73 24.43
C GLU A 88 -30.76 15.74 23.25
N ASP A 89 -31.96 15.49 22.72
CA ASP A 89 -32.21 14.45 21.68
C ASP A 89 -31.98 14.98 20.24
N GLY A 90 -31.56 16.24 20.10
CA GLY A 90 -31.16 16.85 18.81
C GLY A 90 -32.25 16.93 17.73
N ALA A 91 -33.49 16.57 18.06
CA ALA A 91 -34.63 16.50 17.14
C ALA A 91 -35.47 17.80 17.10
N ALA A 92 -35.11 18.82 17.87
CA ALA A 92 -35.69 20.15 17.77
C ALA A 92 -34.88 21.00 16.76
N LEU A 93 -35.56 21.51 15.72
CA LEU A 93 -35.03 22.51 14.79
C LEU A 93 -35.11 23.91 15.39
#